data_AF-V9LBW8-F1
#
_entry.id   AF-V9LBW8-F1
#
_cell.length_a   1.000
_cell.length_b   1.000
_cell.length_c   1.000
_cell.angle_alpha   90.00
_cell.angle_beta   90.00
_cell.angle_gamma   90.00
#
_symmetry.space_group_name_H-M   'P 1'
#
loop_
_entity.id
_entity.type
_entity.pdbx_description
1 polymer ?
#
loop_
_entity_poly.entity_id
_entity_poly.type
_entity_poly.pdbx_seq_one_letter_code
_entity_poly.pdbx_strand_id
1 'polypeptide(L)'
;INECQSSPCGSNATCHNTEGGFLCVCDKGFVSSTGTASFNTTMNYCKDRDECESSPCGSNETCHNTEGSFHCTFDPGSASRNNTTNHSEDGSGCSSKNETKYPSINEINFAGQMENINNCKDHTDCHQQISKLLQDVKKHVLMLARTLGHEEKQNFSSSLFEVEMQTIHNNKIPEEKNTRLSAGGNSLDISWKSVTRNESFDSASVALISYKNLDSIINGSFHNNQTDPADVVSDIVTLAISNNQSNELLEPVTLTLRNRQQNVNKSQL
;
A
#
# COMPACT_ATOMS: atom_id res chain seq x y z
N ILE A 1 20.97 36.99 -1.26
CA ILE A 1 22.17 36.14 -1.12
C ILE A 1 21.82 34.77 -1.67
N ASN A 2 22.81 33.98 -2.13
CA ASN A 2 22.59 32.58 -2.49
C ASN A 2 23.45 31.71 -1.57
N GLU A 3 22.82 31.19 -0.54
CA GLU A 3 23.41 30.41 0.54
C GLU A 3 23.92 29.05 0.04
N CYS A 4 23.49 28.56 -1.13
CA CYS A 4 24.02 27.34 -1.73
C CYS A 4 25.43 27.49 -2.32
N GLN A 5 25.95 28.72 -2.49
CA GLN A 5 27.30 28.92 -3.00
C GLN A 5 28.41 28.47 -2.02
N SER A 6 28.09 28.33 -0.74
CA SER A 6 29.01 27.82 0.28
C SER A 6 28.94 26.30 0.46
N SER A 7 28.18 25.59 -0.38
CA SER A 7 27.96 24.14 -0.31
C SER A 7 27.57 23.61 1.09
N PRO A 8 26.50 24.14 1.70
CA PRO A 8 26.18 23.85 3.11
C PRO A 8 25.62 22.44 3.37
N CYS A 9 25.30 21.66 2.33
CA CYS A 9 24.55 20.40 2.44
C CYS A 9 25.40 19.12 2.50
N GLY A 10 26.70 19.20 2.24
CA GLY A 10 27.56 18.01 2.19
C GLY A 10 27.26 17.10 1.00
N SER A 11 27.73 15.85 1.06
CA SER A 11 27.51 14.82 0.04
C SER A 11 26.12 14.20 0.14
N ASN A 12 25.64 13.64 -0.97
CA ASN A 12 24.35 12.95 -1.08
C ASN A 12 23.16 13.86 -0.72
N ALA A 13 23.27 15.13 -1.09
CA ALA A 13 22.28 16.16 -0.80
C ALA A 13 22.25 17.24 -1.89
N THR A 14 21.06 17.67 -2.26
CA THR A 14 20.81 18.80 -3.16
C THR A 14 20.49 20.07 -2.35
N CYS A 15 21.18 21.18 -2.64
CA CYS A 15 20.93 22.47 -2.00
C CYS A 15 19.92 23.31 -2.79
N HIS A 16 18.93 23.84 -2.07
CA HIS A 16 17.95 24.79 -2.57
C HIS A 16 18.10 26.11 -1.81
N ASN A 17 18.28 27.20 -2.56
CA ASN A 17 18.34 28.53 -1.98
C ASN A 17 16.94 28.99 -1.56
N THR A 18 16.78 29.52 -0.35
CA THR A 18 15.48 29.98 0.17
C THR A 18 15.55 31.41 0.67
N GLU A 19 14.40 32.08 0.78
CA GLU A 19 14.35 33.41 1.38
C GLU A 19 14.66 33.31 2.88
N GLY A 20 15.82 33.81 3.28
CA GLY A 20 16.31 33.75 4.67
C GLY A 20 17.22 32.57 5.00
N GLY A 21 17.66 31.76 4.03
CA GLY A 21 18.61 30.68 4.26
C GLY A 21 18.78 29.70 3.10
N PHE A 22 18.96 28.42 3.43
CA PHE A 22 19.05 27.31 2.49
C PHE A 22 18.25 26.10 2.98
N LEU A 23 17.90 25.21 2.07
CA LEU A 23 17.31 23.91 2.35
C LEU A 23 18.13 22.83 1.65
N CYS A 24 18.63 21.88 2.40
CA CYS A 24 19.27 20.68 1.91
C CYS A 24 18.25 19.55 1.85
N VAL A 25 18.15 18.89 0.71
CA VAL A 25 17.32 17.70 0.50
C VAL A 25 18.25 16.53 0.27
N CYS A 26 18.16 15.48 1.08
CA CYS A 26 18.97 14.28 0.87
C CYS A 26 18.58 13.60 -0.43
N ASP A 27 19.59 13.09 -1.13
CA ASP A 27 19.39 12.32 -2.34
C ASP A 27 18.66 11.01 -1.99
N LYS A 28 18.04 10.37 -2.99
CA LYS A 28 17.26 9.15 -2.79
C LYS A 28 18.12 8.05 -2.14
N GLY A 29 17.54 7.35 -1.16
CA GLY A 29 18.26 6.35 -0.35
C GLY A 29 19.03 6.94 0.84
N PHE A 30 18.99 8.27 1.04
CA PHE A 30 19.64 8.94 2.15
C PHE A 30 18.65 9.71 3.03
N VAL A 31 18.99 9.84 4.30
CA VAL A 31 18.26 10.63 5.30
C VAL A 31 19.25 11.47 6.10
N SER A 32 18.78 12.57 6.68
CA SER A 32 19.62 13.38 7.55
C SER A 32 20.12 12.58 8.76
N SER A 33 21.15 13.09 9.43
CA SER A 33 21.61 12.57 10.73
C SER A 33 20.48 12.44 11.77
N THR A 34 19.39 13.21 11.62
CA THR A 34 18.18 13.13 12.47
C THR A 34 17.05 12.28 11.88
N GLY A 35 17.25 11.64 10.73
CA GLY A 35 16.28 10.74 10.08
C GLY A 35 15.25 11.43 9.19
N THR A 36 15.45 12.68 8.80
CA THR A 36 14.53 13.45 7.95
C THR A 36 15.04 13.59 6.52
N ALA A 37 14.15 13.72 5.52
CA ALA A 37 14.55 13.87 4.12
C ALA A 37 15.24 15.21 3.81
N SER A 38 15.09 16.21 4.66
CA SER A 38 15.67 17.54 4.48
C SER A 38 16.11 18.19 5.78
N PHE A 39 17.02 19.15 5.68
CA PHE A 39 17.52 19.98 6.77
C PHE A 39 17.95 21.36 6.29
N ASN A 40 18.00 22.34 7.20
CA ASN A 40 18.34 23.74 6.90
C ASN A 40 19.46 24.28 7.80
N THR A 41 20.32 23.38 8.29
CA THR A 41 21.44 23.68 9.17
C THR A 41 22.70 22.98 8.67
N THR A 42 23.87 23.61 8.84
CA THR A 42 25.17 23.05 8.49
C THR A 42 25.64 21.94 9.43
N MET A 43 24.93 21.71 10.56
CA MET A 43 25.25 20.63 11.51
C MET A 43 24.70 19.26 11.10
N ASN A 44 23.79 19.21 10.12
CA ASN A 44 23.22 17.98 9.61
C ASN A 44 23.90 17.56 8.31
N TYR A 45 23.89 16.26 8.05
CA TYR A 45 24.43 15.65 6.84
C TYR A 45 23.56 14.46 6.45
N CYS A 46 23.58 14.10 5.17
CA CYS A 46 22.88 12.91 4.68
C CYS A 46 23.71 11.66 4.96
N LYS A 47 23.07 10.67 5.58
CA LYS A 47 23.56 9.33 5.79
C LYS A 47 22.68 8.35 5.04
N ASP A 48 23.28 7.24 4.67
CA ASP A 48 22.56 6.12 4.07
C ASP A 48 21.40 5.68 4.97
N ARG A 49 20.24 5.45 4.35
CA ARG A 49 19.06 4.93 5.04
C ARG A 49 19.12 3.42 4.98
N ASP A 50 19.29 2.78 6.14
CA ASP A 50 19.24 1.32 6.18
C ASP A 50 17.80 0.83 6.00
N GLU A 51 17.42 0.46 4.77
CA GLU A 51 16.08 -0.04 4.51
C GLU A 51 15.83 -1.41 5.15
N CYS A 52 16.87 -2.17 5.48
CA CYS A 52 16.75 -3.48 6.10
C CYS A 52 16.20 -3.41 7.53
N GLU A 53 16.31 -2.27 8.22
CA GLU A 53 15.64 -2.04 9.51
C GLU A 53 14.11 -2.23 9.43
N SER A 54 13.53 -2.03 8.24
CA SER A 54 12.09 -2.18 8.00
C SER A 54 11.65 -3.57 7.53
N SER A 55 12.58 -4.54 7.45
CA SER A 55 12.34 -5.89 6.90
C SER A 55 11.63 -5.87 5.54
N PRO A 56 12.23 -5.24 4.50
CA PRO A 56 11.57 -5.01 3.22
C PRO A 56 11.50 -6.25 2.32
N CYS A 57 12.28 -7.29 2.62
CA CYS A 57 12.37 -8.53 1.83
C CYS A 57 11.28 -9.55 2.16
N GLY A 58 11.05 -10.48 1.24
CA GLY A 58 10.09 -11.57 1.38
C GLY A 58 10.46 -12.62 2.41
N SER A 59 9.53 -13.53 2.71
CA SER A 59 9.82 -14.69 3.54
C SER A 59 10.82 -15.62 2.84
N ASN A 60 11.95 -15.95 3.49
CA ASN A 60 13.11 -16.69 2.96
C ASN A 60 14.11 -15.86 2.14
N GLU A 61 14.08 -14.53 2.31
CA GLU A 61 15.07 -13.63 1.74
C GLU A 61 15.86 -12.91 2.86
N THR A 62 17.17 -12.83 2.67
CA THR A 62 18.08 -12.03 3.49
C THR A 62 18.23 -10.64 2.88
N CYS A 63 17.96 -9.60 3.68
CA CYS A 63 18.17 -8.21 3.27
C CYS A 63 19.63 -7.79 3.42
N HIS A 64 20.16 -7.09 2.42
CA HIS A 64 21.49 -6.52 2.41
C HIS A 64 21.40 -5.03 2.09
N ASN A 65 21.69 -4.20 3.09
CA ASN A 65 21.76 -2.77 2.92
C ASN A 65 22.99 -2.39 2.08
N THR A 66 22.83 -1.39 1.21
CA THR A 66 23.87 -0.86 0.34
C THR A 66 23.80 0.66 0.33
N GLU A 67 24.87 1.36 -0.02
CA GLU A 67 24.81 2.82 -0.04
C GLU A 67 23.78 3.33 -1.07
N GLY A 68 22.73 3.99 -0.60
CA GLY A 68 21.61 4.54 -1.36
C GLY A 68 20.50 3.55 -1.73
N SER A 69 20.56 2.29 -1.27
CA SER A 69 19.58 1.24 -1.63
C SER A 69 19.72 -0.01 -0.74
N PHE A 70 18.89 -1.01 -0.95
CA PHE A 70 19.11 -2.36 -0.44
C PHE A 70 18.93 -3.40 -1.56
N HIS A 71 19.30 -4.64 -1.27
CA HIS A 71 18.93 -5.80 -2.09
C HIS A 71 18.58 -7.02 -1.24
N CYS A 72 17.71 -7.88 -1.77
CA CYS A 72 17.31 -9.13 -1.13
C CYS A 72 17.98 -10.31 -1.83
N THR A 73 18.47 -11.28 -1.07
CA THR A 73 19.00 -12.56 -1.59
C THR A 73 18.26 -13.74 -0.99
N PHE A 74 18.08 -14.82 -1.74
CA PHE A 74 17.45 -16.03 -1.22
C PHE A 74 18.36 -16.83 -0.30
N ASP A 75 17.81 -17.39 0.77
CA ASP A 75 18.55 -18.28 1.66
C ASP A 75 18.95 -19.58 0.92
N PRO A 76 20.24 -19.94 0.87
CA PRO A 76 20.72 -21.13 0.19
C PRO A 76 20.33 -22.39 0.98
N GLY A 77 19.11 -22.87 0.76
CA GLY A 77 18.58 -24.07 1.44
C GLY A 77 17.12 -24.42 1.09
N SER A 78 16.36 -23.48 0.51
CA SER A 78 15.02 -23.75 -0.02
C SER A 78 15.09 -24.01 -1.53
N ALA A 79 14.47 -25.09 -1.99
CA ALA A 79 14.75 -25.67 -3.31
C ALA A 79 14.21 -24.87 -4.50
N SER A 80 15.14 -24.55 -5.41
CA SER A 80 15.09 -24.75 -6.88
C SER A 80 14.85 -23.56 -7.83
N ARG A 81 15.91 -23.37 -8.65
CA ARG A 81 15.98 -22.94 -10.07
C ARG A 81 16.11 -21.45 -10.40
N ASN A 82 17.37 -21.09 -10.66
CA ASN A 82 17.84 -20.22 -11.74
C ASN A 82 17.17 -18.84 -11.85
N ASN A 83 17.49 -17.93 -10.94
CA ASN A 83 17.81 -16.55 -11.32
C ASN A 83 18.47 -15.84 -10.14
N THR A 84 19.73 -15.45 -10.26
CA THR A 84 20.31 -14.43 -9.38
C THR A 84 19.73 -13.08 -9.80
N THR A 85 18.53 -12.76 -9.32
CA THR A 85 17.97 -11.41 -9.45
C THR A 85 18.22 -10.67 -8.15
N ASN A 86 19.27 -9.85 -8.15
CA ASN A 86 19.42 -8.77 -7.18
C ASN A 86 18.28 -7.79 -7.44
N HIS A 87 17.34 -7.68 -6.51
CA HIS A 87 16.35 -6.61 -6.53
C HIS A 87 17.04 -5.33 -6.03
N SER A 88 17.15 -4.31 -6.87
CA SER A 88 17.66 -2.97 -6.53
C SER A 88 16.62 -1.94 -6.96
N GLU A 89 16.22 -1.03 -6.07
CA GLU A 89 15.22 0.00 -6.36
C GLU A 89 15.86 1.29 -6.92
N ASP A 90 16.65 1.22 -8.00
CA ASP A 90 17.06 2.45 -8.68
C ASP A 90 16.82 2.49 -10.19
N GLY A 91 16.05 3.50 -10.59
CA GLY A 91 15.43 3.68 -11.90
C GLY A 91 16.38 4.20 -12.98
N SER A 92 17.58 3.63 -13.09
CA SER A 92 18.50 3.89 -14.20
C SER A 92 18.69 2.64 -15.05
N GLY A 93 17.71 2.37 -15.92
CA GLY A 93 17.89 1.59 -17.14
C GLY A 93 17.94 0.06 -17.01
N CYS A 94 16.80 -0.59 -16.83
CA CYS A 94 16.61 -1.92 -17.41
C CYS A 94 16.46 -1.80 -18.93
N SER A 95 17.58 -1.72 -19.65
CA SER A 95 17.64 -2.29 -21.00
C SER A 95 17.99 -3.78 -20.89
N SER A 96 17.05 -4.54 -20.35
CA SER A 96 17.00 -5.98 -20.49
C SER A 96 15.54 -6.33 -20.76
N LYS A 97 15.28 -6.77 -21.99
CA LYS A 97 14.03 -7.38 -22.40
C LYS A 97 13.73 -8.56 -21.48
N ASN A 98 12.90 -8.34 -20.48
CA ASN A 98 12.03 -9.30 -19.83
C ASN A 98 11.20 -8.51 -18.82
N GLU A 99 9.95 -8.27 -19.20
CA GLU A 99 8.88 -7.82 -18.33
C GLU A 99 9.01 -8.51 -16.97
N THR A 100 9.34 -7.76 -15.92
CA THR A 100 9.05 -8.20 -14.55
C THR A 100 7.54 -8.28 -14.47
N LYS A 101 7.03 -9.47 -14.79
CA LYS A 101 5.67 -9.86 -14.53
C LYS A 101 5.52 -9.86 -13.02
N TYR A 102 5.11 -8.70 -12.47
CA TYR A 102 4.50 -8.67 -11.15
C TYR A 102 3.46 -9.79 -11.13
N PRO A 103 3.36 -10.58 -10.05
CA PRO A 103 2.33 -11.59 -10.00
C PRO A 103 1.02 -10.89 -10.32
N SER A 104 0.30 -11.38 -11.34
CA SER A 104 -1.07 -10.91 -11.51
C SER A 104 -1.75 -11.09 -10.15
N ILE A 105 -2.65 -10.21 -9.75
CA ILE A 105 -3.42 -10.42 -8.51
C ILE A 105 -4.13 -11.80 -8.51
N ASN A 106 -4.27 -12.43 -9.69
CA ASN A 106 -4.69 -13.82 -9.92
C ASN A 106 -3.67 -14.90 -9.50
N GLU A 107 -2.40 -14.57 -9.37
CA GLU A 107 -1.30 -15.45 -8.95
C GLU A 107 -1.18 -15.55 -7.43
N ILE A 108 -1.87 -14.69 -6.67
CA ILE A 108 -2.06 -14.94 -5.25
C ILE A 108 -3.08 -16.05 -5.06
N ASN A 109 -2.72 -17.03 -4.25
CA ASN A 109 -3.60 -18.13 -3.85
C ASN A 109 -4.71 -17.68 -2.87
N PHE A 110 -5.47 -16.66 -3.24
CA PHE A 110 -6.63 -16.21 -2.48
C PHE A 110 -7.70 -17.29 -2.38
N ALA A 111 -7.82 -18.13 -3.41
CA ALA A 111 -8.71 -19.29 -3.39
C ALA A 111 -8.35 -20.25 -2.25
N GLY A 112 -7.06 -20.60 -2.07
CA GLY A 112 -6.61 -21.44 -0.97
C GLY A 112 -6.75 -20.77 0.40
N GLN A 113 -6.53 -19.45 0.49
CA GLN A 113 -6.81 -18.71 1.74
C GLN A 113 -8.31 -18.73 2.09
N MET A 114 -9.19 -18.61 1.11
CA MET A 114 -10.64 -18.70 1.31
C MET A 114 -11.09 -20.11 1.69
N GLU A 115 -10.46 -21.16 1.14
CA GLU A 115 -10.70 -22.55 1.55
C GLU A 115 -10.27 -22.80 3.00
N ASN A 116 -9.14 -22.23 3.44
CA ASN A 116 -8.71 -22.32 4.84
C ASN A 116 -9.67 -21.61 5.79
N ILE A 117 -10.23 -20.48 5.37
CA ILE A 117 -11.28 -19.77 6.14
C ILE A 117 -12.54 -20.63 6.24
N ASN A 118 -12.95 -21.32 5.18
CA ASN A 118 -14.12 -22.21 5.23
C ASN A 118 -13.92 -23.43 6.15
N ASN A 119 -12.67 -23.81 6.43
CA ASN A 119 -12.29 -24.97 7.23
C ASN A 119 -11.64 -24.58 8.56
N CYS A 120 -11.89 -23.36 9.06
CA CYS A 120 -11.34 -22.92 10.34
C CYS A 120 -11.83 -23.80 11.51
N LYS A 121 -10.97 -24.00 12.50
CA LYS A 121 -11.20 -24.93 13.62
C LYS A 121 -12.18 -24.41 14.66
N ASP A 122 -12.11 -23.11 14.92
CA ASP A 122 -12.94 -22.39 15.87
C ASP A 122 -13.04 -20.92 15.48
N HIS A 123 -13.89 -20.16 16.17
CA HIS A 123 -14.12 -18.75 15.88
C HIS A 123 -12.83 -17.91 15.89
N THR A 124 -11.91 -18.18 16.82
CA THR A 124 -10.63 -17.42 16.92
C THR A 124 -9.75 -17.70 15.70
N ASP A 125 -9.69 -18.95 15.26
CA ASP A 125 -8.98 -19.35 14.04
C ASP A 125 -9.62 -18.70 12.79
N CYS A 126 -10.96 -18.69 12.67
CA CYS A 126 -11.65 -18.01 11.56
C CYS A 126 -11.32 -16.50 11.53
N HIS A 127 -11.35 -15.85 12.68
CA HIS A 127 -10.97 -14.43 12.82
C HIS A 127 -9.54 -14.15 12.38
N GLN A 128 -8.59 -15.00 12.79
CA GLN A 128 -7.18 -14.87 12.41
C GLN A 128 -6.99 -15.08 10.90
N GLN A 129 -7.63 -16.10 10.32
CA GLN A 129 -7.57 -16.41 8.90
C GLN A 129 -8.15 -15.28 8.05
N ILE A 130 -9.32 -14.74 8.43
CA ILE A 130 -9.95 -13.61 7.76
C ILE A 130 -9.06 -12.37 7.85
N SER A 131 -8.57 -12.04 9.05
CA SER A 131 -7.69 -10.88 9.23
C SER A 131 -6.43 -10.98 8.38
N LYS A 132 -5.83 -12.18 8.29
CA LYS A 132 -4.67 -12.45 7.45
C LYS A 132 -4.98 -12.26 5.97
N LEU A 133 -6.09 -12.82 5.47
CA LEU A 133 -6.55 -12.62 4.10
C LEU A 133 -6.71 -11.12 3.79
N LEU A 134 -7.43 -10.38 4.63
CA LEU A 134 -7.65 -8.94 4.42
C LEU A 134 -6.33 -8.16 4.35
N GLN A 135 -5.37 -8.49 5.24
CA GLN A 135 -4.04 -7.87 5.24
C GLN A 135 -3.20 -8.22 4.01
N ASP A 136 -3.19 -9.49 3.59
CA ASP A 136 -2.42 -9.95 2.43
C ASP A 136 -2.95 -9.31 1.14
N VAL A 137 -4.29 -9.27 0.98
CA VAL A 137 -4.94 -8.60 -0.16
C VAL A 137 -4.60 -7.11 -0.15
N LYS A 138 -4.73 -6.42 0.99
CA LYS A 138 -4.38 -5.00 1.13
C LYS A 138 -2.94 -4.73 0.70
N LYS A 139 -1.98 -5.49 1.22
CA LYS A 139 -0.55 -5.31 0.91
C LYS A 139 -0.27 -5.46 -0.58
N HIS A 140 -0.83 -6.50 -1.19
CA HIS A 140 -0.57 -6.75 -2.61
C HIS A 140 -1.25 -5.74 -3.52
N VAL A 141 -2.49 -5.32 -3.20
CA VAL A 141 -3.17 -4.26 -3.95
C VAL A 141 -2.36 -2.97 -3.91
N LEU A 142 -1.82 -2.57 -2.76
CA LEU A 142 -0.97 -1.39 -2.66
C LEU A 142 0.37 -1.54 -3.40
N MET A 143 0.93 -2.75 -3.44
CA MET A 143 2.12 -3.06 -4.25
C MET A 143 1.85 -2.86 -5.74
N LEU A 144 0.73 -3.40 -6.23
CA LEU A 144 0.28 -3.19 -7.61
C LEU A 144 -0.04 -1.73 -7.88
N ALA A 145 -0.68 -1.03 -6.94
CA ALA A 145 -1.02 0.39 -7.09
C ALA A 145 0.22 1.25 -7.38
N ARG A 146 1.39 0.91 -6.84
CA ARG A 146 2.64 1.66 -7.07
C ARG A 146 3.16 1.57 -8.50
N THR A 147 2.72 0.57 -9.29
CA THR A 147 3.15 0.42 -10.69
C THR A 147 2.35 1.28 -11.65
N LEU A 148 1.21 1.83 -11.19
CA LEU A 148 0.37 2.75 -11.97
C LEU A 148 1.11 4.07 -12.17
N GLY A 149 0.85 4.73 -13.30
CA GLY A 149 1.29 6.08 -13.60
C GLY A 149 0.63 7.14 -12.72
N HIS A 150 1.06 8.39 -12.90
CA HIS A 150 0.48 9.55 -12.21
C HIS A 150 -1.00 9.73 -12.60
N GLU A 151 -1.87 9.81 -11.59
CA GLU A 151 -3.33 9.93 -11.71
C GLU A 151 -4.05 8.75 -12.38
N GLU A 152 -3.33 7.68 -12.71
CA GLU A 152 -3.90 6.51 -13.36
C GLU A 152 -4.81 5.74 -12.41
N LYS A 153 -6.00 5.37 -12.91
CA LYS A 153 -6.95 4.48 -12.22
C LYS A 153 -6.92 3.11 -12.88
N GLN A 154 -6.80 2.07 -12.08
CA GLN A 154 -6.91 0.69 -12.53
C GLN A 154 -8.01 -0.01 -11.74
N ASN A 155 -8.87 -0.74 -12.46
CA ASN A 155 -9.80 -1.67 -11.85
C ASN A 155 -9.36 -3.12 -12.09
N PHE A 156 -9.77 -3.98 -11.16
CA PHE A 156 -9.58 -5.41 -11.24
C PHE A 156 -10.81 -6.11 -10.69
N SER A 157 -11.23 -7.19 -11.33
CA SER A 157 -12.35 -8.01 -10.87
C SER A 157 -12.01 -9.49 -10.99
N SER A 158 -12.26 -10.24 -9.93
CA SER A 158 -12.22 -11.70 -9.90
C SER A 158 -13.54 -12.29 -9.36
N SER A 159 -13.58 -13.62 -9.23
CA SER A 159 -14.65 -14.33 -8.54
C SER A 159 -14.67 -14.08 -7.03
N LEU A 160 -13.55 -13.65 -6.44
CA LEU A 160 -13.40 -13.49 -4.97
C LEU A 160 -13.47 -12.03 -4.51
N PHE A 161 -13.08 -11.07 -5.35
CA PHE A 161 -13.07 -9.66 -4.98
C PHE A 161 -13.08 -8.75 -6.21
N GLU A 162 -13.44 -7.50 -5.98
CA GLU A 162 -13.33 -6.38 -6.91
C GLU A 162 -12.46 -5.29 -6.29
N VAL A 163 -11.60 -4.67 -7.09
CA VAL A 163 -10.70 -3.61 -6.66
C VAL A 163 -10.76 -2.47 -7.65
N GLU A 164 -10.78 -1.26 -7.14
CA GLU A 164 -10.37 -0.08 -7.89
C GLU A 164 -9.28 0.64 -7.10
N MET A 165 -8.21 1.05 -7.79
CA MET A 165 -7.07 1.72 -7.18
C MET A 165 -6.62 2.89 -8.03
N GLN A 166 -6.03 3.89 -7.39
CA GLN A 166 -5.45 5.06 -8.03
C GLN A 166 -4.16 5.46 -7.34
N THR A 167 -3.20 5.96 -8.12
CA THR A 167 -1.92 6.44 -7.59
C THR A 167 -1.57 7.82 -8.13
N ILE A 168 -0.96 8.63 -7.28
CA ILE A 168 -0.28 9.87 -7.65
C ILE A 168 1.20 9.78 -7.26
N HIS A 169 2.03 10.62 -7.86
CA HIS A 169 3.48 10.52 -7.82
C HIS A 169 4.09 11.91 -7.70
N ASN A 170 5.36 11.96 -7.30
CA ASN A 170 6.22 13.15 -7.38
C ASN A 170 5.64 14.39 -6.68
N ASN A 171 4.98 14.23 -5.54
CA ASN A 171 4.32 15.33 -4.80
C ASN A 171 3.25 16.11 -5.60
N LYS A 172 2.79 15.59 -6.75
CA LYS A 172 1.79 16.25 -7.60
C LYS A 172 0.39 15.83 -7.20
N ILE A 173 -0.25 16.66 -6.38
CA ILE A 173 -1.67 16.51 -6.04
C ILE A 173 -2.51 16.99 -7.24
N PRO A 174 -3.52 16.21 -7.69
CA PRO A 174 -4.38 16.58 -8.81
C PRO A 174 -5.17 17.86 -8.56
N GLU A 175 -5.63 18.53 -9.63
CA GLU A 175 -6.54 19.69 -9.50
C GLU A 175 -7.82 19.30 -8.75
N GLU A 176 -8.34 18.12 -9.05
CA GLU A 176 -9.41 17.49 -8.28
C GLU A 176 -8.82 16.92 -6.98
N LYS A 177 -8.99 17.68 -5.89
CA LYS A 177 -8.42 17.36 -4.57
C LYS A 177 -8.97 16.07 -3.95
N ASN A 178 -10.10 15.58 -4.47
CA ASN A 178 -10.76 14.37 -4.01
C ASN A 178 -10.74 13.31 -5.11
N THR A 179 -10.77 12.05 -4.72
CA THR A 179 -11.01 10.94 -5.66
C THR A 179 -12.14 10.05 -5.17
N ARG A 180 -12.88 9.53 -6.15
CA ARG A 180 -13.89 8.51 -5.97
C ARG A 180 -13.42 7.18 -6.54
N LEU A 181 -13.51 6.13 -5.74
CA LEU A 181 -13.29 4.74 -6.14
C LEU A 181 -14.57 3.92 -5.97
N SER A 182 -14.77 2.90 -6.81
CA SER A 182 -15.97 2.06 -6.85
C SER A 182 -15.59 0.59 -7.05
N ALA A 183 -16.08 -0.29 -6.17
CA ALA A 183 -15.85 -1.73 -6.24
C ALA A 183 -17.04 -2.51 -5.63
N GLY A 184 -17.56 -3.52 -6.33
CA GLY A 184 -18.68 -4.34 -5.84
C GLY A 184 -19.99 -3.57 -5.66
N GLY A 185 -20.17 -2.44 -6.35
CA GLY A 185 -21.30 -1.53 -6.13
C GLY A 185 -21.20 -0.68 -4.86
N ASN A 186 -20.07 -0.73 -4.15
CA ASN A 186 -19.71 0.18 -3.07
C ASN A 186 -18.89 1.33 -3.63
N SER A 187 -18.87 2.46 -2.94
CA SER A 187 -18.02 3.60 -3.33
C SER A 187 -17.33 4.25 -2.15
N LEU A 188 -16.17 4.81 -2.42
CA LEU A 188 -15.32 5.52 -1.49
C LEU A 188 -15.02 6.89 -2.06
N ASP A 189 -15.27 7.95 -1.28
CA ASP A 189 -14.85 9.31 -1.59
C ASP A 189 -13.82 9.76 -0.54
N ILE A 190 -12.62 10.13 -0.98
CA ILE A 190 -11.48 10.47 -0.12
C ILE A 190 -10.65 11.62 -0.71
N SER A 191 -10.15 12.49 0.17
CA SER A 191 -9.26 13.58 -0.17
C SER A 191 -7.81 13.12 -0.31
N TRP A 192 -7.11 13.58 -1.33
CA TRP A 192 -5.68 13.31 -1.52
C TRP A 192 -4.85 13.82 -0.35
N LYS A 193 -5.29 14.86 0.37
CA LYS A 193 -4.62 15.28 1.61
C LYS A 193 -4.68 14.22 2.70
N SER A 194 -5.77 13.45 2.81
CA SER A 194 -5.85 12.34 3.76
C SER A 194 -4.94 11.18 3.34
N VAL A 195 -4.74 10.98 2.03
CA VAL A 195 -3.86 9.93 1.50
C VAL A 195 -2.38 10.32 1.63
N THR A 196 -2.02 11.58 1.38
CA THR A 196 -0.63 12.09 1.39
C THR A 196 -0.20 12.66 2.73
N ARG A 197 -1.17 13.08 3.56
CA ARG A 197 -1.00 13.73 4.87
C ARG A 197 -0.23 15.04 4.86
N ASN A 198 -0.19 15.73 3.71
CA ASN A 198 0.66 16.91 3.48
C ASN A 198 2.16 16.64 3.71
N GLU A 199 2.57 15.37 3.70
CA GLU A 199 3.97 14.96 3.72
C GLU A 199 4.49 14.89 2.28
N SER A 200 5.81 14.90 2.11
CA SER A 200 6.41 14.60 0.81
C SER A 200 6.28 13.10 0.51
N PHE A 201 5.80 12.75 -0.68
CA PHE A 201 5.62 11.39 -1.16
C PHE A 201 6.19 11.21 -2.57
N ASP A 202 6.89 10.10 -2.77
CA ASP A 202 7.27 9.64 -4.12
C ASP A 202 6.05 9.08 -4.84
N SER A 203 5.26 8.27 -4.13
CA SER A 203 3.96 7.76 -4.57
C SER A 203 2.96 7.74 -3.42
N ALA A 204 1.72 8.13 -3.73
CA ALA A 204 0.59 8.01 -2.82
C ALA A 204 -0.53 7.24 -3.53
N SER A 205 -0.91 6.11 -2.95
CA SER A 205 -1.86 5.18 -3.54
C SER A 205 -3.06 5.01 -2.63
N VAL A 206 -4.23 4.89 -3.24
CA VAL A 206 -5.47 4.56 -2.56
C VAL A 206 -6.22 3.49 -3.34
N ALA A 207 -6.81 2.53 -2.62
CA ALA A 207 -7.60 1.48 -3.22
C ALA A 207 -8.85 1.18 -2.39
N LEU A 208 -9.93 0.84 -3.09
CA LEU A 208 -11.14 0.26 -2.53
C LEU A 208 -11.21 -1.20 -2.97
N ILE A 209 -11.28 -2.10 -2.00
CA ILE A 209 -11.39 -3.55 -2.22
C ILE A 209 -12.75 -3.99 -1.69
N SER A 210 -13.51 -4.73 -2.50
CA SER A 210 -14.79 -5.35 -2.12
C SER A 210 -14.68 -6.86 -2.24
N TYR A 211 -14.93 -7.57 -1.13
CA TYR A 211 -14.83 -9.02 -1.04
C TYR A 211 -16.18 -9.66 -1.32
N LYS A 212 -16.20 -10.66 -2.21
CA LYS A 212 -17.41 -11.43 -2.54
C LYS A 212 -17.56 -12.59 -1.58
N ASN A 213 -18.77 -12.77 -1.05
CA ASN A 213 -19.20 -13.91 -0.21
C ASN A 213 -18.51 -14.03 1.15
N LEU A 214 -17.70 -13.05 1.56
CA LEU A 214 -17.06 -13.04 2.88
C LEU A 214 -18.07 -12.72 4.00
N ASP A 215 -19.14 -12.01 3.68
CA ASP A 215 -20.29 -11.71 4.54
C ASP A 215 -20.95 -12.99 5.08
N SER A 216 -21.16 -13.98 4.21
CA SER A 216 -21.80 -15.25 4.55
C SER A 216 -20.94 -16.10 5.49
N ILE A 217 -19.62 -16.01 5.34
CA ILE A 217 -18.63 -16.68 6.20
C ILE A 217 -18.57 -16.01 7.58
N ILE A 218 -18.57 -14.67 7.62
CA ILE A 218 -18.56 -13.90 8.87
C ILE A 218 -19.84 -14.14 9.65
N ASN A 219 -21.02 -14.02 9.03
CA ASN A 219 -22.28 -14.29 9.73
C ASN A 219 -22.32 -15.75 10.24
N GLY A 220 -21.88 -16.72 9.43
CA GLY A 220 -21.84 -18.13 9.85
C GLY A 220 -20.88 -18.44 11.00
N SER A 221 -19.79 -17.66 11.13
CA SER A 221 -18.78 -17.90 12.16
C SER A 221 -19.11 -17.21 13.50
N PHE A 222 -19.77 -16.05 13.47
CA PHE A 222 -19.93 -15.18 14.65
C PHE A 222 -21.21 -15.44 15.47
N HIS A 223 -22.15 -16.23 14.95
CA HIS A 223 -23.40 -16.53 15.63
C HIS A 223 -23.23 -17.58 16.71
N ASN A 224 -22.82 -17.12 17.90
CA ASN A 224 -22.70 -17.95 19.09
C ASN A 224 -23.97 -17.86 19.93
N ASN A 225 -24.99 -18.68 19.63
CA ASN A 225 -26.24 -18.82 20.41
C ASN A 225 -26.86 -17.48 20.89
N GLN A 226 -26.80 -16.42 20.09
CA GLN A 226 -27.44 -15.15 20.39
C GLN A 226 -28.88 -15.16 19.88
N THR A 227 -29.81 -14.73 20.72
CA THR A 227 -31.25 -14.72 20.42
C THR A 227 -31.68 -13.64 19.42
N ASP A 228 -30.77 -12.77 18.98
CA ASP A 228 -31.02 -11.78 17.92
C ASP A 228 -29.72 -11.40 17.20
N PRO A 229 -29.24 -12.24 16.27
CA PRO A 229 -27.99 -11.99 15.56
C PRO A 229 -28.11 -10.80 14.59
N ALA A 230 -27.25 -9.79 14.75
CA ALA A 230 -27.12 -8.72 13.77
C ALA A 230 -26.29 -9.23 12.58
N ASP A 231 -26.96 -9.52 11.46
CA ASP A 231 -26.29 -9.98 10.24
C ASP A 231 -25.58 -8.82 9.53
N VAL A 232 -24.41 -9.12 8.94
CA VAL A 232 -23.78 -8.26 7.95
C VAL A 232 -24.62 -8.29 6.67
N VAL A 233 -25.14 -7.14 6.25
CA VAL A 233 -26.06 -6.98 5.11
C VAL A 233 -25.43 -6.29 3.90
N SER A 234 -24.12 -6.08 3.93
CA SER A 234 -23.32 -5.48 2.88
C SER A 234 -22.11 -6.35 2.56
N ASP A 235 -21.43 -6.06 1.46
CA ASP A 235 -20.11 -6.64 1.22
C ASP A 235 -19.11 -6.15 2.26
N ILE A 236 -18.15 -7.01 2.61
CA ILE A 236 -16.97 -6.59 3.34
C ILE A 236 -16.12 -5.77 2.39
N VAL A 237 -15.67 -4.60 2.84
CA VAL A 237 -14.81 -3.73 2.06
C VAL A 237 -13.59 -3.31 2.85
N THR A 238 -12.48 -3.10 2.16
CA THR A 238 -11.24 -2.57 2.73
C THR A 238 -10.83 -1.32 1.96
N LEU A 239 -10.63 -0.24 2.70
CA LEU A 239 -9.91 0.94 2.23
C LEU A 239 -8.42 0.73 2.50
N ALA A 240 -7.61 0.84 1.45
CA ALA A 240 -6.16 0.76 1.54
C ALA A 240 -5.54 2.09 1.13
N ILE A 241 -4.65 2.63 1.96
CA ILE A 241 -3.84 3.81 1.66
C ILE A 241 -2.36 3.47 1.87
N SER A 242 -1.48 4.04 1.04
CA SER A 242 -0.04 3.78 1.13
C SER A 242 0.64 4.40 2.35
N ASN A 243 0.16 5.54 2.85
CA ASN A 243 0.67 6.18 4.06
C ASN A 243 -0.12 5.71 5.30
N ASN A 244 0.48 4.83 6.11
CA ASN A 244 -0.16 4.20 7.29
C ASN A 244 0.46 4.66 8.62
N GLN A 245 1.12 5.81 8.66
CA GLN A 245 1.93 6.26 9.81
C GLN A 245 1.11 6.89 10.96
N SER A 246 -0.23 6.97 10.90
CA SER A 246 -1.04 7.44 12.04
C SER A 246 -2.47 6.90 12.02
N ASN A 247 -3.06 6.86 13.21
CA ASN A 247 -4.41 6.35 13.48
C ASN A 247 -5.55 7.32 13.10
N GLU A 248 -5.24 8.52 12.59
CA GLU A 248 -6.24 9.57 12.30
C GLU A 248 -6.08 10.16 10.89
N LEU A 249 -7.21 10.26 10.18
CA LEU A 249 -7.32 10.88 8.86
C LEU A 249 -7.55 12.40 9.02
N LEU A 250 -6.92 13.21 8.17
CA LEU A 250 -7.00 14.68 8.26
C LEU A 250 -8.39 15.22 7.88
N GLU A 251 -9.03 14.60 6.89
CA GLU A 251 -10.38 14.92 6.42
C GLU A 251 -11.25 13.64 6.46
N PRO A 252 -12.56 13.77 6.73
CA PRO A 252 -13.45 12.61 6.85
C PRO A 252 -13.54 11.85 5.53
N VAL A 253 -13.61 10.53 5.63
CA VAL A 253 -13.78 9.62 4.49
C VAL A 253 -15.24 9.21 4.39
N THR A 254 -15.80 9.28 3.19
CA THR A 254 -17.18 8.83 2.95
C THR A 254 -17.14 7.45 2.30
N LEU A 255 -17.70 6.46 3.00
CA LEU A 255 -17.87 5.10 2.49
C LEU A 255 -19.35 4.81 2.29
N THR A 256 -19.74 4.51 1.05
CA THR A 256 -21.11 4.14 0.69
C THR A 256 -21.16 2.64 0.42
N LEU A 257 -21.89 1.91 1.26
CA LEU A 257 -22.06 0.47 1.16
C LEU A 257 -23.39 0.12 0.51
N ARG A 258 -23.36 -0.83 -0.43
CA ARG A 258 -24.57 -1.37 -1.02
C ARG A 258 -25.25 -2.34 -0.05
N ASN A 259 -26.51 -2.08 0.30
CA ASN A 259 -27.33 -3.00 1.06
C ASN A 259 -27.83 -4.15 0.15
N ARG A 260 -27.56 -5.40 0.52
CA ARG A 260 -27.96 -6.59 -0.23
C ARG A 260 -29.37 -7.10 0.10
N GLN A 261 -29.97 -6.72 1.22
CA GLN A 261 -31.31 -7.16 1.64
C GLN A 261 -32.47 -6.46 0.88
N GLN A 262 -32.22 -5.33 0.22
CA GLN A 262 -33.28 -4.62 -0.52
C GLN A 262 -33.81 -5.35 -1.76
N ASN A 263 -33.15 -6.43 -2.21
CA ASN A 263 -33.59 -7.23 -3.36
C ASN A 263 -34.52 -8.41 -3.00
N VAL A 264 -34.71 -8.72 -1.71
CA VAL A 264 -35.60 -9.82 -1.30
C VAL A 264 -37.07 -9.36 -1.19
N ASN A 265 -37.32 -8.07 -0.95
CA ASN A 265 -38.67 -7.53 -0.77
C ASN A 265 -39.31 -6.91 -2.03
N LYS A 266 -38.68 -7.06 -3.21
CA LYS A 266 -39.25 -6.57 -4.48
C LYS A 266 -39.95 -7.65 -5.32
N SER A 267 -39.99 -8.89 -4.86
CA SER A 267 -40.68 -10.01 -5.51
C SER A 267 -42.02 -10.37 -4.84
N GLN A 268 -42.54 -9.52 -3.95
CA GLN A 268 -43.86 -9.68 -3.29
C GLN A 268 -44.78 -8.46 -3.41
N LEU A 269 -44.61 -7.62 -4.43
CA LEU A 269 -45.59 -6.59 -4.80
C LEU A 269 -45.97 -6.72 -6.28
#